data_AF-A0A661RU90-F1
#
_entry.id   AF-A0A661RU90-F1
#
_cell.length_a   1.000
_cell.length_b   1.000
_cell.length_c   1.000
_cell.angle_alpha   90.00
_cell.angle_beta   90.00
_cell.angle_gamma   90.00
#
_symmetry.space_group_name_H-M   'P 1'
#
loop_
_entity.id
_entity.type
_entity.pdbx_description
1 polymer ?
#
loop_
_entity_poly.entity_id
_entity_poly.type
_entity_poly.pdbx_seq_one_letter_code
_entity_poly.pdbx_strand_id
1 'polypeptide(L)'
;YYGVPVMSGGRRTAAIVAAQYFRQLPGITTIYVSSSESRNLLRIDERGISKSVLVKLPDSEIKKLAGNAGITQNSFTKNYVIARQRRKFVCILNVRYDYTTQALPSEGGRLRELKGDTNWLTVSEEQILPKPTILIHPPIPYKMVYL
;
A
#
# COMPACT_ATOMS: atom_id res chain seq x y z
N TYR A 1 -9.39 -6.35 11.32
CA TYR A 1 -8.92 -4.98 11.61
C TYR A 1 -8.35 -4.40 10.33
N TYR A 2 -8.64 -3.13 10.02
CA TYR A 2 -8.56 -2.61 8.63
C TYR A 2 -7.60 -1.44 8.43
N GLY A 3 -6.70 -1.16 9.38
CA GLY A 3 -5.63 -0.18 9.16
C GLY A 3 -6.11 1.29 9.06
N VAL A 4 -7.27 1.56 9.65
CA VAL A 4 -8.01 2.82 9.55
C VAL A 4 -8.42 3.25 10.98
N PRO A 5 -8.30 4.55 11.35
CA PRO A 5 -8.73 5.02 12.67
C PRO A 5 -10.19 4.71 12.95
N VAL A 6 -10.52 4.35 14.20
CA VAL A 6 -11.87 3.95 14.65
C VAL A 6 -12.94 4.99 14.30
N MET A 7 -12.58 6.28 14.31
CA MET A 7 -13.49 7.40 13.97
C MET A 7 -13.58 7.71 12.47
N SER A 8 -13.10 6.84 11.58
CA SER A 8 -13.16 7.11 10.14
C SER A 8 -14.57 6.87 9.61
N GLY A 9 -15.34 7.93 9.39
CA GLY A 9 -16.66 7.90 8.78
C GLY A 9 -16.65 7.72 7.25
N GLY A 10 -17.84 7.43 6.69
CA GLY A 10 -18.10 7.45 5.25
C GLY A 10 -17.57 6.24 4.48
N ARG A 11 -16.92 6.49 3.33
CA ARG A 11 -16.47 5.43 2.40
C ARG A 11 -15.54 4.40 3.05
N ARG A 12 -14.74 4.82 4.03
CA ARG A 12 -13.83 3.95 4.78
C ARG A 12 -14.59 2.96 5.67
N THR A 13 -15.64 3.42 6.37
CA THR A 13 -16.53 2.55 7.15
C THR A 13 -17.25 1.56 6.23
N ALA A 14 -17.76 2.03 5.09
CA ALA A 14 -18.41 1.16 4.11
C ALA A 14 -17.47 0.07 3.58
N ALA A 15 -16.20 0.40 3.33
CA ALA A 15 -15.15 -0.56 2.96
C ALA A 15 -15.01 -1.68 3.99
N ILE A 16 -14.98 -1.29 5.26
CA ILE A 16 -14.79 -2.18 6.41
C ILE A 16 -15.97 -3.13 6.55
N VAL A 17 -17.19 -2.60 6.44
CA VAL A 17 -18.43 -3.39 6.49
C VAL A 17 -18.49 -4.35 5.31
N ALA A 18 -18.18 -3.89 4.10
CA ALA A 18 -18.09 -4.75 2.92
C ALA A 18 -17.06 -5.86 3.11
N ALA A 19 -15.89 -5.56 3.68
CA ALA A 19 -14.85 -6.56 3.96
C ALA A 19 -15.30 -7.60 4.99
N GLN A 20 -16.01 -7.17 6.04
CA GLN A 20 -16.59 -8.09 7.02
C GLN A 20 -17.64 -9.00 6.39
N TYR A 21 -18.50 -8.44 5.53
CA TYR A 21 -19.56 -9.19 4.86
C TYR A 21 -18.99 -10.20 3.87
N PHE A 22 -18.08 -9.76 2.99
CA PHE A 22 -17.51 -10.62 1.96
C PHE A 22 -16.63 -11.74 2.50
N ARG A 23 -16.03 -11.59 3.69
CA ARG A 23 -15.31 -12.67 4.39
C ARG A 23 -16.19 -13.87 4.74
N GLN A 24 -17.51 -13.72 4.78
CA GLN A 24 -18.44 -14.81 5.05
C GLN A 24 -18.75 -15.64 3.80
N LEU A 25 -18.40 -15.13 2.61
CA LEU A 25 -18.65 -15.81 1.35
C LEU A 25 -17.43 -16.64 0.94
N PRO A 26 -17.63 -17.83 0.34
CA PRO A 26 -16.53 -18.59 -0.22
C PRO A 26 -15.96 -17.86 -1.45
N GLY A 27 -14.73 -17.33 -1.36
CA GLY A 27 -14.05 -16.67 -2.47
C GLY A 27 -12.90 -15.78 -2.04
N ILE A 28 -12.12 -15.31 -3.03
CA ILE A 28 -11.09 -14.28 -2.83
C ILE A 28 -11.73 -12.93 -3.07
N THR A 29 -11.70 -12.06 -2.06
CA THR A 29 -12.35 -10.75 -2.16
C THR A 29 -11.31 -9.64 -2.11
N THR A 30 -11.52 -8.58 -2.89
CA THR A 30 -10.65 -7.40 -2.89
C THR A 30 -11.51 -6.15 -2.99
N ILE A 31 -11.35 -5.26 -2.02
CA ILE A 31 -12.14 -4.05 -1.89
C ILE A 31 -11.21 -2.87 -2.07
N TYR A 32 -11.58 -2.01 -3.03
CA TYR A 32 -10.88 -0.76 -3.32
C TYR A 32 -11.70 0.42 -2.84
N VAL A 33 -11.09 1.29 -2.04
CA VAL A 33 -11.73 2.52 -1.57
C VAL A 33 -10.81 3.70 -1.74
N SER A 34 -11.35 4.77 -2.31
CA SER A 34 -10.65 6.03 -2.50
C SER A 34 -11.55 7.20 -2.13
N SER A 35 -10.93 8.26 -1.59
CA SER A 35 -11.56 9.55 -1.37
C SER A 35 -10.75 10.63 -2.07
N SER A 36 -11.45 11.59 -2.69
CA SER A 36 -10.80 12.77 -3.27
C SER A 36 -10.03 13.57 -2.23
N GLU A 37 -10.49 13.54 -0.97
CA GLU A 37 -9.83 14.17 0.18
C GLU A 37 -8.53 13.44 0.55
N SER A 38 -8.56 12.10 0.62
CA SER A 38 -7.41 11.32 1.08
C SER A 38 -6.31 11.18 0.02
N ARG A 39 -6.63 11.44 -1.25
CA ARG A 39 -5.73 11.35 -2.42
C ARG A 39 -4.92 10.05 -2.44
N ASN A 40 -5.54 8.98 -1.91
CA ASN A 40 -4.98 7.65 -1.81
C ASN A 40 -6.02 6.61 -2.24
N LEU A 41 -5.52 5.43 -2.57
CA LEU A 41 -6.32 4.25 -2.82
C LEU A 41 -6.01 3.23 -1.72
N LEU A 42 -6.99 2.97 -0.87
CA LEU A 42 -6.97 1.89 0.10
C LEU A 42 -7.41 0.60 -0.59
N ARG A 43 -6.63 -0.48 -0.41
CA ARG A 43 -7.00 -1.82 -0.82
C ARG A 43 -7.07 -2.71 0.42
N ILE A 44 -8.15 -3.46 0.54
CA ILE A 44 -8.35 -4.51 1.53
C ILE A 44 -8.51 -5.82 0.76
N ASP A 45 -7.63 -6.78 1.02
CA ASP A 45 -7.66 -8.11 0.42
C ASP A 45 -7.28 -9.18 1.45
N GLU A 46 -7.18 -10.43 1.00
CA GLU A 46 -6.77 -11.58 1.82
C GLU A 46 -5.33 -11.46 2.38
N ARG A 47 -4.48 -10.62 1.77
CA ARG A 47 -3.10 -10.33 2.23
C ARG A 47 -3.03 -9.15 3.19
N GLY A 48 -4.16 -8.50 3.49
CA GLY A 48 -4.25 -7.40 4.44
C GLY A 48 -4.57 -6.06 3.78
N ILE A 49 -3.95 -4.99 4.31
CA ILE A 49 -4.26 -3.62 3.92
C ILE A 49 -3.05 -2.99 3.23
N SER A 50 -3.30 -2.40 2.07
CA SER A 50 -2.31 -1.54 1.42
C SER A 50 -2.89 -0.19 1.01
N LYS A 51 -2.03 0.83 0.97
CA LYS A 51 -2.38 2.17 0.52
C LYS A 51 -1.48 2.53 -0.66
N SER A 52 -2.10 2.96 -1.75
CA SER A 52 -1.39 3.45 -2.94
C SER A 52 -1.56 4.96 -3.08
N VAL A 53 -0.47 5.67 -3.34
CA VAL A 53 -0.43 7.12 -3.53
C VAL A 53 0.45 7.49 -4.71
N LEU A 54 0.19 8.66 -5.31
CA LEU A 54 1.05 9.20 -6.35
C LEU A 54 2.16 10.02 -5.72
N VAL A 55 3.41 9.67 -6.03
CA VAL A 55 4.60 10.37 -5.53
C VAL A 55 5.37 11.01 -6.67
N LYS A 56 5.98 12.16 -6.39
CA LYS A 56 6.83 12.89 -7.35
C LYS A 56 8.29 12.65 -7.00
N LEU A 57 9.02 12.02 -7.89
CA LEU A 57 10.44 11.70 -7.73
C LEU A 57 11.30 12.54 -8.69
N PRO A 58 12.45 13.08 -8.23
CA PRO A 58 13.41 13.72 -9.12
C PRO A 58 14.15 12.68 -9.98
N ASP A 59 14.77 13.13 -11.08
CA ASP A 59 15.55 12.27 -11.99
C ASP A 59 16.67 11.49 -11.28
N SER A 60 17.30 12.08 -10.26
CA SER A 60 18.33 11.43 -9.45
C SER A 60 17.83 10.18 -8.73
N GLU A 61 16.62 10.23 -8.17
CA GLU A 61 16.02 9.08 -7.49
C GLU A 61 15.57 8.00 -8.48
N ILE A 62 15.07 8.40 -9.65
CA ILE A 62 14.71 7.45 -10.71
C ILE A 62 15.94 6.67 -11.18
N LYS A 63 17.09 7.34 -11.35
CA LYS A 63 18.35 6.69 -11.71
C LYS A 63 18.81 5.69 -10.66
N LYS A 64 18.73 6.05 -9.36
CA LYS A 64 19.04 5.14 -8.25
C LYS A 64 18.11 3.93 -8.24
N LEU A 65 16.80 4.16 -8.35
CA LEU A 65 15.79 3.09 -8.38
C LEU A 65 15.97 2.13 -9.54
N ALA A 66 16.22 2.66 -10.74
CA ALA A 66 16.51 1.86 -11.92
C ALA A 66 17.80 1.03 -11.73
N GLY A 67 18.85 1.63 -11.18
CA GLY A 67 20.10 0.95 -10.85
C GLY A 67 19.93 -0.18 -9.83
N ASN A 68 19.20 0.08 -8.74
CA ASN A 68 18.91 -0.92 -7.70
C ASN A 68 18.09 -2.10 -8.23
N ALA A 69 17.19 -1.84 -9.19
CA ALA A 69 16.38 -2.86 -9.84
C ALA A 69 17.09 -3.56 -11.02
N GLY A 70 18.33 -3.15 -11.36
CA GLY A 70 19.08 -3.72 -12.48
C GLY A 70 18.46 -3.44 -13.85
N ILE A 71 17.68 -2.36 -13.99
CA ILE A 71 17.02 -2.00 -15.26
C ILE A 71 17.51 -0.65 -15.77
N THR A 72 17.34 -0.42 -17.07
CA THR A 72 17.69 0.87 -17.68
C THR A 72 16.69 1.96 -17.27
N GLN A 73 17.15 3.21 -17.22
CA GLN A 73 16.29 4.36 -16.90
C GLN A 73 15.12 4.50 -17.89
N ASN A 74 15.35 4.19 -19.17
CA ASN A 74 14.31 4.18 -20.20
C ASN A 74 13.24 3.11 -19.91
N SER A 75 13.67 1.90 -19.51
CA SER A 75 12.74 0.84 -19.11
C SER A 75 11.93 1.25 -17.87
N PHE A 76 12.59 1.84 -16.86
CA PHE A 76 11.91 2.36 -15.68
C PHE A 76 10.83 3.40 -16.06
N THR A 77 11.20 4.37 -16.88
CA THR A 77 10.28 5.46 -17.30
C THR A 77 9.09 4.92 -18.09
N LYS A 78 9.32 3.93 -18.95
CA LYS A 78 8.25 3.29 -19.72
C LYS A 78 7.27 2.53 -18.81
N ASN A 79 7.78 1.80 -17.83
CA ASN A 79 7.01 0.80 -17.09
C ASN A 79 6.47 1.27 -15.74
N TYR A 80 7.11 2.23 -15.07
CA TYR A 80 6.76 2.64 -13.70
C TYR A 80 6.27 4.09 -13.59
N VAL A 81 6.63 4.97 -14.54
CA VAL A 81 6.23 6.38 -14.50
C VAL A 81 4.86 6.58 -15.15
N ILE A 82 3.85 6.98 -14.38
CA ILE A 82 2.50 7.27 -14.90
C ILE A 82 2.47 8.60 -15.66
N ALA A 83 3.12 9.62 -15.11
CA ALA A 83 3.08 10.96 -15.67
C ALA A 83 4.41 11.68 -15.44
N ARG A 84 4.70 12.66 -16.30
CA ARG A 84 5.86 13.53 -16.14
C ARG A 84 5.39 14.94 -15.83
N GLN A 85 5.97 15.55 -14.81
CA GLN A 85 5.70 16.94 -14.44
C GLN A 85 7.00 17.73 -14.42
N ARG A 86 7.27 18.49 -15.49
CA ARG A 86 8.54 19.22 -15.69
C ARG A 86 9.75 18.27 -15.58
N ARG A 87 10.58 18.46 -14.53
CA ARG A 87 11.77 17.66 -14.21
C ARG A 87 11.50 16.56 -13.16
N LYS A 88 10.23 16.32 -12.81
CA LYS A 88 9.82 15.28 -11.86
C LYS A 88 9.00 14.19 -12.56
N PHE A 89 9.13 12.98 -12.06
CA PHE A 89 8.45 11.78 -12.53
C PHE A 89 7.41 11.35 -11.50
N VAL A 90 6.20 11.06 -11.94
CA VAL A 90 5.10 10.63 -11.07
C VAL A 90 4.99 9.12 -11.11
N CYS A 91 5.12 8.48 -9.96
CA CYS A 91 5.06 7.02 -9.79
C CYS A 91 3.97 6.63 -8.78
N ILE A 92 3.55 5.36 -8.81
CA ILE A 92 2.67 4.80 -7.77
C ILE A 92 3.55 4.25 -6.65
N LEU A 93 3.47 4.84 -5.46
CA LEU A 93 4.00 4.22 -4.25
C LEU A 93 2.89 3.40 -3.60
N ASN A 94 3.16 2.15 -3.31
CA ASN A 94 2.32 1.28 -2.50
C ASN A 94 3.00 0.98 -1.18
N VAL A 95 2.23 1.12 -0.10
CA VAL A 95 2.67 0.85 1.26
C VAL A 95 1.73 -0.20 1.85
N ARG A 96 2.29 -1.33 2.28
CA ARG A 96 1.56 -2.35 3.04
C ARG A 96 1.78 -2.11 4.53
N TYR A 97 0.69 -2.15 5.28
CA TYR A 97 0.71 -2.04 6.72
C TYR A 97 0.44 -3.39 7.34
N ASP A 98 1.18 -3.70 8.40
CA ASP A 98 0.97 -4.90 9.19
C ASP A 98 0.94 -4.56 10.68
N TYR A 99 0.31 -5.41 11.47
CA TYR A 99 0.27 -5.26 12.91
C TYR A 99 1.58 -5.71 13.54
N THR A 100 2.03 -5.00 14.56
CA THR A 100 3.19 -5.42 15.33
C THR A 100 2.89 -6.70 16.13
N THR A 101 3.91 -7.49 16.43
CA THR A 101 3.78 -8.74 17.19
C THR A 101 3.19 -8.54 18.59
N GLN A 102 3.33 -7.33 19.16
CA GLN A 102 2.72 -6.95 20.43
C GLN A 102 1.21 -6.74 20.33
N ALA A 103 0.71 -6.41 19.15
CA ALA A 103 -0.71 -6.16 18.91
C ALA A 103 -1.49 -7.40 18.48
N LEU A 104 -0.81 -8.43 18.00
CA LEU A 104 -1.40 -9.72 17.66
C LEU A 104 -1.67 -10.58 18.91
N PRO A 105 -2.68 -11.49 18.86
CA PRO A 105 -2.89 -12.49 19.90
C PRO A 105 -1.62 -13.29 20.16
N SER A 106 -1.43 -13.73 21.40
CA SER A 106 -0.21 -14.48 21.75
C SER A 106 -0.24 -15.87 21.15
N GLU A 107 0.78 -16.22 20.35
CA GLU A 107 0.93 -17.58 19.81
C GLU A 107 1.01 -18.65 20.91
N GLY A 108 1.63 -18.32 22.05
CA GLY A 108 1.81 -19.21 23.21
C GLY A 108 0.65 -19.24 24.22
N GLY A 109 -0.60 -19.02 23.82
CA GLY A 109 -1.78 -19.25 24.68
C GLY A 109 -2.02 -18.25 25.83
N ARG A 110 -1.18 -17.21 25.97
CA ARG A 110 -1.50 -16.08 26.86
C ARG A 110 -2.67 -15.27 26.28
N LEU A 111 -3.64 -14.92 27.13
CA LEU A 111 -4.78 -14.06 26.77
C LEU A 111 -4.27 -12.65 26.44
N ARG A 112 -3.94 -12.43 25.16
CA ARG A 112 -3.72 -11.10 24.58
C ARG A 112 -4.81 -10.86 23.55
N GLU A 113 -5.56 -9.79 23.75
CA GLU A 113 -6.53 -9.31 22.78
C GLU A 113 -5.84 -8.54 21.66
N LEU A 114 -6.44 -8.57 20.47
CA LEU A 114 -5.92 -7.89 19.30
C LEU A 114 -6.12 -6.37 19.44
N LYS A 115 -5.00 -5.64 19.47
CA LYS A 115 -5.02 -4.17 19.54
C LYS A 115 -5.18 -3.57 18.15
N GLY A 116 -6.40 -3.09 17.89
CA GLY A 116 -6.77 -2.56 16.58
C GLY A 116 -6.24 -1.18 16.23
N ASP A 117 -5.76 -0.41 17.22
CA ASP A 117 -5.39 0.99 17.03
C ASP A 117 -4.27 1.17 16.00
N THR A 118 -4.32 2.29 15.29
CA THR A 118 -3.34 2.61 14.26
C THR A 118 -1.92 2.76 14.78
N ASN A 119 -1.75 3.02 16.08
CA ASN A 119 -0.44 3.09 16.73
C ASN A 119 0.30 1.74 16.72
N TRP A 120 -0.43 0.65 16.49
CA TRP A 120 0.12 -0.70 16.40
C TRP A 120 0.35 -1.17 14.97
N LEU A 121 0.16 -0.28 13.98
CA LEU A 121 0.48 -0.56 12.59
C LEU A 121 1.90 -0.11 12.29
N THR A 122 2.67 -1.02 11.72
CA THR A 122 3.98 -0.73 11.15
C THR A 122 3.92 -0.87 9.63
N VAL A 123 4.84 -0.21 8.94
CA VAL A 123 5.03 -0.41 7.51
C VAL A 123 5.76 -1.73 7.31
N SER A 124 5.13 -2.68 6.64
CA SER A 124 5.75 -3.96 6.30
C SER A 124 6.50 -3.91 4.98
N GLU A 125 5.91 -3.27 3.97
CA GLU A 125 6.50 -3.16 2.63
C GLU A 125 6.25 -1.76 2.05
N GLU A 126 7.27 -1.21 1.40
CA GLU A 126 7.19 0.03 0.61
C GLU A 126 7.79 -0.21 -0.77
N GLN A 127 7.01 0.02 -1.80
CA GLN A 127 7.39 -0.33 -3.16
C GLN A 127 6.77 0.60 -4.20
N ILE A 128 7.54 0.92 -5.24
CA ILE A 128 7.04 1.55 -6.45
C ILE A 128 6.42 0.46 -7.32
N LEU A 129 5.12 0.62 -7.62
CA LEU A 129 4.41 -0.31 -8.48
C LEU A 129 4.66 0.02 -9.97
N PRO A 130 4.70 -0.99 -10.84
CA PRO A 130 4.58 -0.78 -12.26
C PRO A 130 3.22 -0.17 -12.60
N LYS A 131 3.08 0.34 -13.83
CA LYS A 131 1.78 0.73 -14.37
C LYS A 131 0.81 -0.46 -14.29
N PRO A 132 -0.49 -0.22 -14.03
CA PRO A 132 -1.48 -1.29 -13.92
C PRO A 132 -1.56 -2.23 -15.14
N THR A 133 -1.22 -1.75 -16.34
CA THR A 133 -1.23 -2.53 -17.59
C THR A 133 0.02 -3.43 -17.74
N ILE A 134 1.04 -3.24 -16.90
CA ILE A 134 2.32 -3.92 -17.03
C ILE A 134 2.42 -5.03 -15.98
N LEU A 135 2.34 -6.28 -16.45
CA LEU A 135 2.39 -7.48 -15.59
C LEU A 135 3.78 -8.13 -15.51
N ILE A 136 4.68 -7.79 -16.43
CA ILE A 136 5.98 -8.45 -16.60
C ILE A 136 7.00 -7.94 -15.56
N HIS A 137 6.81 -6.71 -15.08
CA HIS A 137 7.77 -6.03 -14.23
C HIS A 137 7.34 -6.10 -12.76
N PRO A 138 8.22 -6.53 -11.83
CA PRO A 138 7.89 -6.61 -10.41
C PRO A 138 7.89 -5.22 -9.75
N PRO A 139 7.21 -5.03 -8.61
CA PRO A 139 7.39 -3.85 -7.78
C PRO A 139 8.85 -3.63 -7.36
N ILE A 140 9.28 -2.37 -7.24
CA ILE A 140 10.65 -2.02 -6.83
C ILE A 140 10.62 -1.48 -5.40
N PRO A 141 11.36 -2.07 -4.44
CA PRO A 141 11.42 -1.56 -3.06
C PRO A 141 11.90 -0.11 -3.00
N TYR A 142 11.17 0.73 -2.27
CA TYR A 142 11.51 2.15 -2.10
C TYR A 142 10.98 2.66 -0.77
N LYS A 143 11.87 3.00 0.15
CA LYS A 143 11.53 3.56 1.46
C LYS A 143 11.28 5.06 1.34
N MET A 144 10.15 5.54 1.86
CA MET A 144 9.75 6.94 1.85
C MET A 144 9.04 7.37 3.13
N VAL A 145 8.34 6.46 3.83
CA VAL A 145 7.44 6.83 4.94
C VAL A 145 8.18 7.29 6.20
N TYR A 146 9.32 6.69 6.53
CA TYR A 146 10.10 6.97 7.75
C TYR A 146 11.51 7.51 7.48
N LEU A 147 11.72 8.13 6.31
CA LEU A 147 12.98 8.80 5.97
C LEU A 147 13.11 10.18 6.62
#